data_AF-A0A154QM95-F1
#
_entry.id   AF-A0A154QM95-F1
#
_cell.length_a   1.000
_cell.length_b   1.000
_cell.length_c   1.000
_cell.angle_alpha   90.00
_cell.angle_beta   90.00
_cell.angle_gamma   90.00
#
_symmetry.space_group_name_H-M   'P 1'
#
loop_
_entity.id
_entity.type
_entity.pdbx_description
1 polymer ?
#
loop_
_entity_poly.entity_id
_entity_poly.type
_entity_poly.pdbx_seq_one_letter_code
_entity_poly.pdbx_strand_id
1 'polypeptide(L)'
;MPHKTLLASALAVLIAGSASFVMAQNTPPPPSATPSAMAGKDMRAHHGDRDHSMRMHGFDHQRSGVIGDLQELERLYMHAGRSKEMAAVYNDVLAKSQDPHVRDYAYQQLAHLQAQPANIDQAIATLRKGLDENLANEAKMRAEHEKMRAAWMQHADKAAPAAK
;
A
#
# COMPACT_ATOMS: atom_id res chain seq x y z
N MET A 1 -6.52 -48.27 -18.88
CA MET A 1 -6.41 -47.55 -17.59
C MET A 1 -7.76 -46.93 -17.30
N PRO A 2 -8.50 -47.34 -16.26
CA PRO A 2 -9.89 -46.92 -16.07
C PRO A 2 -10.00 -45.50 -15.48
N HIS A 3 -10.87 -44.70 -16.10
CA HIS A 3 -11.26 -43.36 -15.67
C HIS A 3 -12.20 -43.46 -14.47
N LYS A 4 -11.92 -42.72 -13.38
CA LYS A 4 -12.76 -42.69 -12.17
C LYS A 4 -13.44 -41.32 -12.06
N THR A 5 -14.71 -41.32 -12.39
CA THR A 5 -15.73 -40.31 -12.05
C THR A 5 -15.93 -40.21 -10.54
N LEU A 6 -16.01 -39.01 -9.98
CA LEU A 6 -16.79 -38.76 -8.77
C LEU A 6 -17.63 -37.48 -8.92
N LEU A 7 -18.90 -37.67 -8.57
CA LEU A 7 -20.04 -36.77 -8.70
C LEU A 7 -20.02 -35.63 -7.68
N ALA A 8 -20.43 -34.47 -8.18
CA ALA A 8 -21.35 -33.48 -7.62
C ALA A 8 -21.74 -33.56 -6.13
N SER A 9 -21.63 -32.41 -5.45
CA SER A 9 -22.67 -32.00 -4.52
C SER A 9 -22.81 -30.47 -4.56
N ALA A 10 -23.94 -30.02 -5.09
CA ALA A 10 -24.40 -28.65 -5.00
C ALA A 10 -25.25 -28.52 -3.73
N LEU A 11 -24.94 -27.53 -2.89
CA LEU A 11 -25.86 -27.07 -1.86
C LEU A 11 -25.93 -25.54 -1.93
N ALA A 12 -26.99 -25.04 -2.55
CA ALA A 12 -27.37 -23.64 -2.50
C ALA A 12 -28.28 -23.43 -1.29
N VAL A 13 -27.93 -22.49 -0.41
CA VAL A 13 -28.87 -21.87 0.52
C VAL A 13 -28.75 -20.36 0.35
N LEU A 14 -29.80 -19.79 -0.24
CA LEU A 14 -30.11 -18.36 -0.26
C LEU A 14 -30.60 -17.94 1.12
N ILE A 15 -30.02 -16.87 1.68
CA ILE A 15 -30.73 -16.03 2.65
C ILE A 15 -30.61 -14.59 2.17
N ALA A 16 -31.77 -14.06 1.77
CA ALA A 16 -32.01 -12.65 1.49
C ALA A 16 -32.09 -11.87 2.81
N GLY A 17 -31.40 -10.73 2.88
CA GLY A 17 -31.52 -9.77 3.98
C GLY A 17 -31.54 -8.35 3.42
N SER A 18 -32.73 -7.74 3.45
CA SER A 18 -33.03 -6.40 2.93
C SER A 18 -32.54 -5.29 3.87
N ALA A 19 -32.26 -4.12 3.29
CA ALA A 19 -31.54 -2.97 3.84
C ALA A 19 -32.24 -2.19 4.97
N SER A 20 -31.43 -1.44 5.74
CA SER A 20 -31.70 -0.04 6.10
C SER A 20 -30.39 0.66 6.48
N PHE A 21 -29.95 1.61 5.64
CA PHE A 21 -28.92 2.60 6.00
C PHE A 21 -29.60 3.71 6.81
N VAL A 22 -29.06 4.06 7.98
CA VAL A 22 -29.41 5.30 8.68
C VAL A 22 -28.31 6.33 8.45
N MET A 23 -28.75 7.49 7.98
CA MET A 23 -28.00 8.68 7.62
C MET A 23 -27.28 9.34 8.81
N ALA A 24 -26.19 10.01 8.48
CA ALA A 24 -25.35 10.88 9.30
C ALA A 24 -26.15 11.86 10.20
N GLN A 25 -25.74 11.98 11.47
CA GLN A 25 -26.02 13.17 12.27
C GLN A 25 -24.92 14.20 12.00
N ASN A 26 -25.28 15.18 11.18
CA ASN A 26 -24.50 16.37 10.87
C ASN A 26 -24.61 17.34 12.04
N THR A 27 -23.68 17.29 13.00
CA THR A 27 -23.56 18.30 14.05
C THR A 27 -22.67 19.45 13.56
N PRO A 28 -23.13 20.71 13.61
CA PRO A 28 -22.32 21.86 13.20
C PRO A 28 -21.13 22.06 14.16
N PRO A 29 -19.94 22.47 13.66
CA PRO A 29 -18.84 22.86 14.53
C PRO A 29 -19.18 24.15 15.30
N PRO A 30 -18.74 24.29 16.57
CA PRO A 30 -18.89 25.55 17.31
C PRO A 30 -18.12 26.69 16.61
N PRO A 31 -18.62 27.94 16.71
CA PRO A 31 -18.05 29.07 15.99
C PRO A 31 -16.62 29.40 16.44
N SER A 32 -15.79 29.70 15.45
CA SER A 32 -14.43 30.24 15.55
C SER A 32 -14.38 31.46 16.48
N ALA A 33 -13.59 31.38 17.55
CA ALA A 33 -13.17 32.56 18.30
C ALA A 33 -12.19 33.37 17.45
N THR A 34 -12.48 34.66 17.29
CA THR A 34 -11.64 35.66 16.63
C THR A 34 -10.27 35.81 17.31
N PRO A 35 -9.23 36.22 16.56
CA PRO A 35 -7.89 36.37 17.10
C PRO A 35 -7.80 37.65 17.95
N SER A 36 -7.56 37.50 19.25
CA SER A 36 -7.09 38.61 20.06
C SER A 36 -5.67 38.98 19.65
N ALA A 37 -5.54 40.21 19.16
CA ALA A 37 -4.28 40.90 18.97
C ALA A 37 -3.46 40.89 20.26
N MET A 38 -2.23 40.38 20.19
CA MET A 38 -1.13 40.90 20.97
C MET A 38 -0.01 41.29 20.03
N ALA A 39 0.09 42.60 19.85
CA ALA A 39 1.26 43.27 19.34
C ALA A 39 2.44 43.05 20.29
N GLY A 40 3.63 42.90 19.71
CA GLY A 40 4.89 43.09 20.41
C GLY A 40 5.89 42.00 20.11
N LYS A 41 6.77 42.24 19.12
CA LYS A 41 8.13 42.71 19.37
C LYS A 41 8.97 42.49 18.11
N ASP A 42 9.58 43.57 17.65
CA ASP A 42 10.55 43.61 16.57
C ASP A 42 11.68 42.62 16.78
N MET A 43 11.90 41.73 15.81
CA MET A 43 13.24 41.30 15.40
C MET A 43 13.27 41.11 13.89
N ARG A 44 13.68 42.17 13.21
CA ARG A 44 14.22 42.11 11.85
C ARG A 44 15.59 41.42 11.95
N ALA A 45 15.64 40.13 11.62
CA ALA A 45 16.88 39.41 11.39
C ALA A 45 16.86 38.87 9.95
N HIS A 46 17.68 39.52 9.13
CA HIS A 46 18.30 39.05 7.90
C HIS A 46 17.54 38.12 6.94
N HIS A 47 17.17 38.74 5.82
CA HIS A 47 17.06 38.15 4.49
C HIS A 47 18.26 37.22 4.21
N GLY A 48 18.04 35.91 4.37
CA GLY A 48 18.84 34.86 3.76
C GLY A 48 18.20 34.48 2.43
N ASP A 49 18.63 35.17 1.38
CA ASP A 49 18.44 34.72 0.00
C ASP A 49 19.25 33.44 -0.23
N ARG A 50 18.66 32.47 -0.95
CA ARG A 50 19.15 31.11 -1.26
C ARG A 50 18.93 30.03 -0.19
N ASP A 51 17.71 29.49 -0.20
CA ASP A 51 17.53 28.08 -0.56
C ASP A 51 16.12 27.89 -1.13
N HIS A 52 15.95 28.36 -2.37
CA HIS A 52 14.77 28.06 -3.15
C HIS A 52 14.72 26.55 -3.47
N SER A 53 13.56 25.97 -3.20
CA SER A 53 12.96 24.89 -4.00
C SER A 53 13.65 23.51 -4.01
N MET A 54 13.99 22.94 -2.86
CA MET A 54 14.05 21.45 -2.72
C MET A 54 12.84 20.86 -1.99
N ARG A 55 11.74 21.62 -1.86
CA ARG A 55 10.56 21.21 -1.07
C ARG A 55 9.32 20.83 -1.90
N MET A 56 9.42 20.70 -3.22
CA MET A 56 8.25 20.49 -4.10
C MET A 56 8.47 19.48 -5.25
N HIS A 57 9.22 18.40 -5.02
CA HIS A 57 9.28 17.26 -5.96
C HIS A 57 8.87 15.92 -5.34
N GLY A 58 8.20 15.93 -4.18
CA GLY A 58 7.82 14.72 -3.45
C GLY A 58 6.37 14.26 -3.60
N PHE A 59 5.46 15.10 -4.12
CA PHE A 59 4.02 14.80 -4.04
C PHE A 59 3.40 14.28 -5.36
N ASP A 60 4.04 14.50 -6.51
CA ASP A 60 3.53 14.00 -7.80
C ASP A 60 3.96 12.56 -8.11
N HIS A 61 4.99 12.04 -7.43
CA HIS A 61 5.39 10.62 -7.52
C HIS A 61 4.37 9.68 -6.90
N GLN A 62 3.40 10.19 -6.14
CA GLN A 62 2.40 9.37 -5.45
C GLN A 62 1.38 8.74 -6.43
N ARG A 63 1.37 9.17 -7.70
CA ARG A 63 0.47 8.64 -8.74
C ARG A 63 1.19 7.98 -9.93
N SER A 64 2.50 8.15 -10.10
CA SER A 64 3.19 7.81 -11.36
C SER A 64 3.66 6.34 -11.47
N GLY A 65 2.95 5.39 -10.88
CA GLY A 65 3.36 3.99 -10.89
C GLY A 65 2.20 3.05 -10.64
N VAL A 66 2.46 1.74 -10.70
CA VAL A 66 1.45 0.69 -10.61
C VAL A 66 0.54 0.85 -9.39
N ILE A 67 1.09 1.25 -8.23
CA ILE A 67 0.30 1.51 -7.01
C ILE A 67 -0.63 2.71 -7.18
N GLY A 68 -0.15 3.78 -7.82
CA GLY A 68 -0.96 4.97 -8.13
C GLY A 68 -2.11 4.66 -9.09
N ASP A 69 -1.83 3.89 -10.14
CA ASP A 69 -2.85 3.42 -11.08
C ASP A 69 -3.89 2.53 -10.39
N LEU A 70 -3.46 1.65 -9.47
CA LEU A 70 -4.36 0.82 -8.68
C LEU A 70 -5.26 1.64 -7.74
N GLN A 71 -4.73 2.68 -7.11
CA GLN A 71 -5.51 3.60 -6.27
C GLN A 71 -6.53 4.40 -7.08
N GLU A 72 -6.19 4.75 -8.32
CA GLU A 72 -7.10 5.44 -9.23
C GLU A 72 -8.21 4.49 -9.70
N LEU A 73 -7.87 3.27 -10.11
CA LEU A 73 -8.83 2.22 -10.44
C LEU A 73 -9.75 1.93 -9.26
N GLU A 74 -9.21 1.74 -8.06
CA GLU A 74 -10.00 1.49 -6.86
C GLU A 74 -11.04 2.59 -6.64
N ARG A 75 -10.63 3.87 -6.71
CA ARG A 75 -11.57 4.99 -6.59
C ARG A 75 -12.68 4.95 -7.64
N LEU A 76 -12.35 4.64 -8.88
CA LEU A 76 -13.33 4.53 -9.96
C LEU A 76 -14.30 3.36 -9.76
N TYR A 77 -13.78 2.19 -9.36
CA TYR A 77 -14.60 1.01 -9.06
C TYR A 77 -15.51 1.23 -7.85
N MET A 78 -15.02 1.89 -6.80
CA MET A 78 -15.82 2.26 -5.64
C MET A 78 -16.93 3.25 -6.01
N HIS A 79 -16.61 4.28 -6.81
CA HIS A 79 -17.59 5.26 -7.27
C HIS A 79 -18.68 4.64 -8.16
N ALA A 80 -18.31 3.64 -8.97
CA ALA A 80 -19.24 2.87 -9.79
C ALA A 80 -20.04 1.79 -9.02
N GLY A 81 -19.80 1.62 -7.71
CA GLY A 81 -20.43 0.55 -6.92
C GLY A 81 -19.96 -0.87 -7.28
N ARG A 82 -18.84 -0.99 -8.00
CA ARG A 82 -18.26 -2.24 -8.52
C ARG A 82 -17.08 -2.72 -7.66
N SER A 83 -17.09 -2.43 -6.36
CA SER A 83 -16.02 -2.78 -5.42
C SER A 83 -15.61 -4.26 -5.45
N LYS A 84 -16.58 -5.16 -5.73
CA LYS A 84 -16.33 -6.61 -5.85
C LYS A 84 -15.42 -6.98 -7.01
N GLU A 85 -15.44 -6.22 -8.10
CA GLU A 85 -14.59 -6.48 -9.26
C GLU A 85 -13.15 -6.05 -9.02
N MET A 86 -12.92 -5.11 -8.10
CA MET A 86 -11.58 -4.71 -7.69
C MET A 86 -10.78 -5.88 -7.08
N ALA A 87 -11.47 -6.83 -6.44
CA ALA A 87 -10.81 -8.05 -5.95
C ALA A 87 -10.20 -8.87 -7.10
N ALA A 88 -10.85 -8.95 -8.27
CA ALA A 88 -10.29 -9.63 -9.44
C ALA A 88 -9.07 -8.89 -9.99
N VAL A 89 -9.13 -7.55 -10.04
CA VAL A 89 -8.00 -6.70 -10.45
C VAL A 89 -6.78 -6.93 -9.57
N TYR A 90 -6.94 -6.97 -8.25
CA TYR A 90 -5.83 -7.25 -7.32
C TYR A 90 -5.26 -8.66 -7.52
N ASN A 91 -6.10 -9.68 -7.78
CA ASN A 91 -5.61 -11.02 -8.08
C ASN A 91 -4.81 -11.07 -9.40
N ASP A 92 -5.26 -10.35 -10.43
CA ASP A 92 -4.53 -10.23 -11.70
C ASP A 92 -3.17 -9.56 -11.53
N VAL A 93 -3.09 -8.52 -10.69
CA VAL A 93 -1.83 -7.85 -10.33
C VAL A 93 -0.91 -8.82 -9.59
N LEU A 94 -1.43 -9.59 -8.64
CA LEU A 94 -0.66 -10.61 -7.92
C LEU A 94 -0.17 -11.75 -8.82
N ALA A 95 -0.90 -12.05 -9.90
CA ALA A 95 -0.47 -13.04 -10.89
C ALA A 95 0.62 -12.52 -11.84
N LYS A 96 0.64 -11.21 -12.12
CA LYS A 96 1.55 -10.59 -13.10
C LYS A 96 2.76 -9.91 -12.48
N SER A 97 2.65 -9.41 -11.25
CA SER A 97 3.69 -8.63 -10.59
C SER A 97 4.59 -9.50 -9.69
N GLN A 98 5.89 -9.34 -9.89
CA GLN A 98 6.93 -9.86 -9.01
C GLN A 98 7.51 -8.77 -8.09
N ASP A 99 7.07 -7.52 -8.24
CA ASP A 99 7.53 -6.42 -7.40
C ASP A 99 7.00 -6.59 -5.96
N PRO A 100 7.88 -6.71 -4.95
CA PRO A 100 7.49 -6.87 -3.55
C PRO A 100 6.55 -5.77 -3.06
N HIS A 101 6.77 -4.51 -3.45
CA HIS A 101 5.95 -3.38 -3.00
C HIS A 101 4.54 -3.42 -3.60
N VAL A 102 4.44 -3.78 -4.88
CA VAL A 102 3.13 -3.91 -5.54
C VAL A 102 2.36 -5.10 -4.98
N ARG A 103 3.04 -6.21 -4.69
CA ARG A 103 2.42 -7.40 -4.10
C ARG A 103 1.92 -7.15 -2.69
N ASP A 104 2.73 -6.52 -1.84
CA ASP A 104 2.34 -6.14 -0.47
C ASP A 104 1.10 -5.23 -0.51
N TYR A 105 1.12 -4.20 -1.35
CA TYR A 105 -0.03 -3.31 -1.55
C TYR A 105 -1.29 -4.08 -1.98
N ALA A 106 -1.18 -4.96 -2.99
CA ALA A 106 -2.31 -5.73 -3.49
C ALA A 106 -2.86 -6.71 -2.43
N TYR A 107 -2.01 -7.37 -1.63
CA TYR A 107 -2.46 -8.23 -0.54
C TYR A 107 -3.21 -7.45 0.54
N GLN A 108 -2.73 -6.27 0.93
CA GLN A 108 -3.39 -5.42 1.92
C GLN A 108 -4.79 -5.02 1.44
N GLN A 109 -4.90 -4.48 0.22
CA GLN A 109 -6.19 -4.06 -0.31
C GLN A 109 -7.15 -5.23 -0.55
N LEU A 110 -6.65 -6.38 -1.00
CA LEU A 110 -7.47 -7.60 -1.13
C LEU A 110 -8.06 -8.02 0.22
N ALA A 111 -7.26 -8.00 1.28
CA ALA A 111 -7.71 -8.35 2.62
C ALA A 111 -8.79 -7.38 3.13
N HIS A 112 -8.63 -6.08 2.89
CA HIS A 112 -9.66 -5.09 3.24
C HIS A 112 -10.98 -5.35 2.52
N LEU A 113 -10.94 -5.70 1.23
CA LEU A 113 -12.14 -6.07 0.48
C LEU A 113 -12.77 -7.37 0.99
N GLN A 114 -11.96 -8.37 1.34
CA GLN A 114 -12.44 -9.65 1.87
C GLN A 114 -13.06 -9.50 3.26
N ALA A 115 -12.54 -8.61 4.10
CA ALA A 115 -13.08 -8.38 5.43
C ALA A 115 -14.55 -7.88 5.41
N GLN A 116 -15.02 -7.34 4.28
CA GLN A 116 -16.39 -6.87 4.14
C GLN A 116 -17.34 -7.91 3.50
N PRO A 117 -18.56 -8.11 4.02
CA PRO A 117 -19.10 -7.57 5.26
C PRO A 117 -18.77 -8.40 6.52
N ALA A 118 -18.13 -9.58 6.41
CA ALA A 118 -17.78 -10.39 7.60
C ALA A 118 -16.69 -11.48 7.39
N ASN A 119 -15.98 -11.56 6.25
CA ASN A 119 -15.00 -12.65 6.04
C ASN A 119 -13.61 -12.30 6.59
N ILE A 120 -13.56 -12.01 7.89
CA ILE A 120 -12.33 -11.57 8.57
C ILE A 120 -11.24 -12.67 8.52
N ASP A 121 -11.61 -13.95 8.63
CA ASP A 121 -10.64 -15.05 8.58
C ASP A 121 -9.90 -15.14 7.23
N GLN A 122 -10.61 -14.89 6.12
CA GLN A 122 -10.01 -14.84 4.79
C GLN A 122 -9.05 -13.65 4.67
N ALA A 123 -9.44 -12.48 5.18
CA ALA A 123 -8.56 -11.31 5.22
C ALA A 123 -7.28 -11.58 6.03
N ILE A 124 -7.40 -12.22 7.19
CA ILE A 124 -6.25 -12.60 8.03
C ILE A 124 -5.33 -13.57 7.29
N ALA A 125 -5.89 -14.58 6.62
CA ALA A 125 -5.10 -15.55 5.84
C ALA A 125 -4.34 -14.86 4.70
N THR A 126 -4.97 -13.93 4.00
CA THR A 126 -4.35 -13.12 2.93
C THR A 126 -3.22 -12.26 3.48
N LEU A 127 -3.43 -11.55 4.58
CA LEU A 127 -2.39 -10.70 5.20
C LEU A 127 -1.21 -11.51 5.69
N ARG A 128 -1.45 -12.68 6.30
CA ARG A 128 -0.38 -13.60 6.74
C ARG A 128 0.47 -14.05 5.56
N LYS A 129 -0.17 -14.44 4.45
CA LYS A 129 0.54 -14.82 3.23
C LYS A 129 1.41 -13.68 2.69
N GLY A 130 0.86 -12.46 2.62
CA GLY A 130 1.61 -11.28 2.18
C GLY A 130 2.80 -10.98 3.08
N LEU A 131 2.62 -11.11 4.41
CA LEU A 131 3.69 -10.91 5.39
C LEU A 131 4.82 -11.94 5.24
N ASP A 132 4.49 -13.22 5.11
CA ASP A 132 5.48 -14.29 4.94
C ASP A 132 6.30 -14.09 3.66
N GLU A 133 5.65 -13.73 2.54
CA GLU A 133 6.35 -13.39 1.28
C GLU A 133 7.26 -12.17 1.45
N ASN A 134 6.79 -11.11 2.11
CA ASN A 134 7.58 -9.89 2.27
C ASN A 134 8.81 -10.13 3.17
N LEU A 135 8.64 -10.89 4.27
CA LEU A 135 9.76 -11.28 5.15
C LEU A 135 10.80 -12.14 4.42
N ALA A 136 10.37 -13.08 3.59
CA ALA A 136 11.28 -13.89 2.77
C ALA A 136 12.06 -13.01 1.78
N ASN A 137 11.39 -12.03 1.16
CA ASN A 137 12.03 -11.11 0.25
C ASN A 137 13.03 -10.17 0.97
N GLU A 138 12.67 -9.62 2.13
CA GLU A 138 13.58 -8.81 2.94
C GLU A 138 14.83 -9.59 3.35
N ALA A 139 14.67 -10.85 3.77
CA ALA A 139 15.79 -11.72 4.12
C ALA A 139 16.75 -11.91 2.93
N LYS A 140 16.19 -12.12 1.72
CA LYS A 140 16.95 -12.21 0.48
C LYS A 140 17.69 -10.92 0.15
N MET A 141 17.00 -9.77 0.18
CA MET A 141 17.61 -8.46 -0.11
C MET A 141 18.74 -8.12 0.86
N ARG A 142 18.59 -8.46 2.15
CA ARG A 142 19.63 -8.28 3.17
C ARG A 142 20.87 -9.12 2.85
N ALA A 143 20.68 -10.39 2.52
CA ALA A 143 21.78 -11.28 2.13
C ALA A 143 22.48 -10.84 0.84
N GLU A 144 21.74 -10.34 -0.14
CA GLU A 144 22.31 -9.76 -1.37
C GLU A 144 23.12 -8.50 -1.08
N HIS A 145 22.62 -7.61 -0.23
CA HIS A 145 23.34 -6.39 0.16
C HIS A 145 24.61 -6.70 0.96
N GLU A 146 24.61 -7.73 1.80
CA GLU A 146 25.82 -8.21 2.49
C GLU A 146 26.85 -8.79 1.53
N LYS A 147 26.43 -9.63 0.58
CA LYS A 147 27.31 -10.15 -0.48
C LYS A 147 27.91 -9.02 -1.31
N MET A 148 27.09 -8.04 -1.68
CA MET A 148 27.54 -6.87 -2.42
C MET A 148 28.58 -6.09 -1.61
N ARG A 149 28.30 -5.78 -0.33
CA ARG A 149 29.27 -5.12 0.56
C ARG A 149 30.59 -5.88 0.65
N ALA A 150 30.54 -7.20 0.83
CA ALA A 150 31.74 -8.04 0.90
C ALA A 150 32.54 -8.00 -0.41
N ALA A 151 31.88 -8.04 -1.57
CA ALA A 151 32.53 -7.91 -2.87
C ALA A 151 33.21 -6.54 -3.03
N TRP A 152 32.53 -5.44 -2.67
CA TRP A 152 33.11 -4.10 -2.70
C TRP A 152 34.33 -3.98 -1.79
N MET A 153 34.29 -4.54 -0.57
CA MET A 153 35.43 -4.56 0.34
C MET A 153 36.62 -5.32 -0.26
N GLN A 154 36.40 -6.50 -0.83
CA GLN A 154 37.46 -7.28 -1.48
C GLN A 154 38.09 -6.57 -2.69
N HIS A 155 37.29 -5.83 -3.46
CA HIS A 155 37.80 -5.03 -4.58
C HIS A 155 38.57 -3.79 -4.11
N ALA A 156 38.14 -3.13 -3.02
CA ALA A 156 38.83 -2.00 -2.43
C ALA A 156 40.20 -2.41 -1.86
N ASP A 157 40.28 -3.54 -1.16
CA ASP A 157 41.54 -4.06 -0.59
C ASP A 157 42.55 -4.48 -1.67
N LYS A 158 42.07 -5.01 -2.80
CA LYS A 158 42.92 -5.35 -3.97
C LYS A 158 43.38 -4.12 -4.75
N ALA A 159 42.67 -3.00 -4.66
CA ALA A 159 42.97 -1.76 -5.39
C ALA A 159 43.91 -0.81 -4.62
N ALA A 160 44.19 -1.07 -3.35
CA ALA A 160 45.22 -0.34 -2.60
C ALA A 160 46.62 -0.84 -3.02
N PRO A 161 47.42 -0.07 -3.78
CA PRO A 161 48.78 -0.48 -4.08
C PRO A 161 49.61 -0.41 -2.80
N ALA A 162 50.50 -1.38 -2.60
CA ALA A 162 51.49 -1.37 -1.55
C ALA A 162 52.31 -0.07 -1.63
N ALA A 163 51.97 0.89 -0.76
CA ALA A 163 52.80 2.06 -0.52
C ALA A 163 54.12 1.58 0.06
N LYS A 164 55.17 1.88 -0.68
CA LYS A 164 56.55 1.41 -0.51
C LYS A 164 57.26 2.12 0.62
#